data_AF-C5DB64-F1
#
_entry.id   AF-C5DB64-F1
#
_cell.length_a   1.000
_cell.length_b   1.000
_cell.length_c   1.000
_cell.angle_alpha   90.00
_cell.angle_beta   90.00
_cell.angle_gamma   90.00
#
_symmetry.space_group_name_H-M   'P 1'
#
loop_
_entity.id
_entity.type
_entity.pdbx_description
1 polymer ?
#
loop_
_entity_poly.entity_id
_entity_poly.type
_entity_poly.pdbx_seq_one_letter_code
_entity_poly.pdbx_strand_id
1 'polypeptide(L)'
;MEGRRISAIPRPCAGRRVSASKKRPRVDGFLNSVKKLQRREISSRRDRGFSISNAQERFRNMRLREEYDTHDPKGPYSPVLPFKRTKVIEIVAARDIVFALAHSGVCAAFSRETNERICFLNVSPDEVIRSLFYNKNNDSLITVSVYASDSFSSLKCRSTRIEYIRRGKPEEGFALFESESLKWPGFVEFDDVNGKVLTYSAQDSIYKVFDLKNYVMLYSISDENVQEIKISPGIMLLIFNRATSHVPLKILSIEDGTVLKDFNHLLHRNKKVDFIEQFNEKLLVKQENENLQILDVRNTELKEVNRTEFMTPSAFIFLYENQLFLTFRNRTVAVWNFRGELVTSFEDHLLWHPDCNTNNIYITSDQDLIISYCKADSSDHWTEGNGNFLNF
;
A
#
# COMPACT_ATOMS: atom_id res chain seq x y z
N MET A 1 15.05 -81.52 25.80
CA MET A 1 15.87 -81.53 24.57
C MET A 1 16.22 -80.07 24.27
N GLU A 2 17.41 -79.66 24.70
CA GLU A 2 18.51 -79.21 23.81
C GLU A 2 18.17 -77.85 23.16
N GLY A 3 18.88 -76.74 23.37
CA GLY A 3 20.28 -76.53 23.70
C GLY A 3 21.05 -76.08 22.45
N ARG A 4 21.56 -74.83 22.46
CA ARG A 4 22.55 -74.21 21.53
C ARG A 4 21.99 -73.75 20.17
N ARG A 5 22.44 -72.63 19.56
CA ARG A 5 23.82 -72.09 19.50
C ARG A 5 23.81 -70.60 19.11
N ILE A 6 24.69 -69.83 19.75
CA ILE A 6 25.16 -68.50 19.33
C ILE A 6 26.27 -68.69 18.28
N SER A 7 26.33 -67.85 17.24
CA SER A 7 27.55 -67.60 16.47
C SER A 7 27.73 -66.10 16.21
N ALA A 8 28.97 -65.64 16.42
CA ALA A 8 29.41 -64.25 16.45
C ALA A 8 30.08 -63.80 15.13
N ILE A 9 29.75 -62.57 14.69
CA ILE A 9 30.50 -61.42 14.09
C ILE A 9 31.70 -61.68 13.11
N PRO A 10 31.88 -60.88 12.02
CA PRO A 10 32.67 -59.63 12.10
C PRO A 10 32.04 -58.38 11.42
N ARG A 11 32.28 -57.19 12.03
CA ARG A 11 32.14 -55.81 11.48
C ARG A 11 33.27 -55.51 10.46
N PRO A 12 33.40 -54.34 9.76
CA PRO A 12 32.73 -53.02 9.89
C PRO A 12 32.27 -52.40 8.53
N CYS A 13 31.42 -51.36 8.45
CA CYS A 13 31.83 -49.94 8.46
C CYS A 13 30.63 -48.99 8.22
N ALA A 14 30.70 -47.83 8.90
CA ALA A 14 30.16 -46.51 8.56
C ALA A 14 28.64 -46.26 8.50
N GLY A 15 28.14 -45.44 9.45
CA GLY A 15 26.81 -44.84 9.39
C GLY A 15 26.40 -44.17 10.70
N ARG A 16 27.01 -43.03 11.00
CA ARG A 16 26.86 -42.24 12.24
C ARG A 16 25.38 -41.84 12.47
N ARG A 17 24.77 -42.36 13.55
CA ARG A 17 23.48 -41.88 14.11
C ARG A 17 23.66 -40.46 14.65
N VAL A 18 22.85 -39.52 14.18
CA VAL A 18 22.66 -38.20 14.81
C VAL A 18 21.26 -38.16 15.42
N SER A 19 21.21 -37.86 16.73
CA SER A 19 19.97 -37.63 17.46
C SER A 19 19.32 -36.32 17.01
N ALA A 20 18.08 -36.37 16.51
CA ALA A 20 17.27 -35.17 16.33
C ALA A 20 16.51 -34.89 17.63
N SER A 21 16.93 -33.84 18.32
CA SER A 21 16.27 -33.27 19.49
C SER A 21 14.87 -32.76 19.12
N LYS A 22 13.91 -32.97 20.03
CA LYS A 22 12.55 -32.42 20.01
C LYS A 22 12.58 -30.91 19.69
N LYS A 23 12.17 -30.51 18.49
CA LYS A 23 11.82 -29.12 18.18
C LYS A 23 10.39 -28.87 18.64
N ARG A 24 10.25 -27.96 19.60
CA ARG A 24 8.97 -27.35 20.00
C ARG A 24 8.31 -26.67 18.79
N PRO A 25 6.97 -26.58 18.74
CA PRO A 25 6.27 -25.89 17.67
C PRO A 25 6.67 -24.41 17.69
N ARG A 26 7.09 -23.87 16.54
CA ARG A 26 7.23 -22.41 16.37
C ARG A 26 5.83 -21.81 16.31
N VAL A 27 5.47 -21.08 17.35
CA VAL A 27 4.38 -20.11 17.32
C VAL A 27 4.97 -18.89 16.61
N ASP A 28 4.90 -18.85 15.27
CA ASP A 28 5.18 -17.64 14.50
C ASP A 28 3.91 -16.77 14.51
N GLY A 29 3.69 -16.14 15.67
CA GLY A 29 2.76 -15.03 15.82
C GLY A 29 3.47 -13.72 15.50
N PHE A 30 2.89 -12.94 14.60
CA PHE A 30 3.08 -11.50 14.34
C PHE A 30 4.20 -10.83 15.16
N LEU A 31 5.36 -10.63 14.52
CA LEU A 31 6.45 -9.85 15.08
C LEU A 31 6.17 -8.35 14.88
N ASN A 32 5.61 -7.72 15.92
CA ASN A 32 5.52 -6.26 16.05
C ASN A 32 6.88 -5.58 15.72
N SER A 33 6.84 -4.57 14.84
CA SER A 33 7.98 -3.74 14.43
C SER A 33 8.72 -3.12 15.63
N VAL A 34 8.00 -2.79 16.70
CA VAL A 34 8.55 -2.29 17.97
C VAL A 34 9.45 -3.33 18.65
N LYS A 35 9.07 -4.61 18.68
CA LYS A 35 9.90 -5.68 19.27
C LYS A 35 11.12 -5.99 18.41
N LYS A 36 11.07 -5.73 17.10
CA LYS A 36 12.23 -5.82 16.20
C LYS A 36 13.18 -4.62 16.38
N LEU A 37 12.66 -3.41 16.58
CA LEU A 37 13.44 -2.21 16.93
C LEU A 37 14.14 -2.38 18.28
N GLN A 38 13.43 -2.83 19.32
CA GLN A 38 14.03 -3.17 20.61
C GLN A 38 15.15 -4.22 20.46
N ARG A 39 14.98 -5.27 19.63
CA ARG A 39 16.05 -6.24 19.40
C ARG A 39 17.27 -5.67 18.67
N ARG A 40 17.10 -4.64 17.83
CA ARG A 40 18.22 -3.90 17.22
C ARG A 40 18.95 -3.05 18.25
N GLU A 41 18.22 -2.38 19.15
CA GLU A 41 18.80 -1.47 20.17
C GLU A 41 19.45 -2.20 21.35
N ILE A 42 18.94 -3.36 21.75
CA ILE A 42 19.46 -4.14 22.90
C ILE A 42 20.64 -5.06 22.50
N SER A 43 21.00 -5.09 21.21
CA SER A 43 22.11 -5.89 20.69
C SER A 43 23.44 -5.15 20.82
N SER A 44 24.35 -5.65 21.65
CA SER A 44 25.71 -5.10 21.86
C SER A 44 26.67 -5.25 20.68
N ARG A 45 26.23 -5.79 19.54
CA ARG A 45 27.05 -5.92 18.33
C ARG A 45 26.68 -4.84 17.31
N ARG A 46 27.57 -3.86 17.14
CA ARG A 46 27.39 -2.69 16.24
C ARG A 46 27.48 -2.99 14.74
N ASP A 47 27.89 -4.20 14.33
CA ASP A 47 28.14 -4.51 12.92
C ASP A 47 27.44 -5.80 12.47
N ARG A 48 26.13 -5.73 12.25
CA ARG A 48 25.54 -6.47 11.12
C ARG A 48 25.27 -5.47 10.00
N GLY A 49 26.37 -4.96 9.46
CA GLY A 49 26.39 -4.29 8.17
C GLY A 49 25.74 -5.18 7.12
N PHE A 50 25.03 -4.52 6.22
CA PHE A 50 24.34 -5.05 5.06
C PHE A 50 25.19 -6.08 4.30
N SER A 51 24.97 -7.36 4.55
CA SER A 51 25.25 -8.43 3.59
C SER A 51 23.91 -8.94 3.08
N ILE A 52 23.20 -8.08 2.34
CA ILE A 52 22.36 -8.54 1.25
C ILE A 52 23.24 -8.37 0.02
N SER A 53 24.23 -9.26 -0.11
CA SER A 53 24.96 -9.40 -1.36
C SER A 53 23.95 -9.76 -2.44
N ASN A 54 23.83 -8.93 -3.47
CA ASN A 54 23.32 -9.28 -4.80
C ASN A 54 22.34 -10.47 -4.80
N ALA A 55 21.17 -10.30 -4.19
CA ALA A 55 20.06 -11.17 -4.54
C ALA A 55 19.82 -10.88 -6.03
N GLN A 56 20.31 -11.76 -6.90
CA GLN A 56 20.06 -11.69 -8.34
C GLN A 56 18.60 -11.27 -8.52
N GLU A 57 18.44 -10.11 -9.16
CA GLU A 57 17.19 -9.38 -9.35
C GLU A 57 15.97 -10.29 -9.36
N ARG A 58 15.20 -10.29 -8.25
CA ARG A 58 14.03 -11.16 -8.08
C ARG A 58 12.98 -10.97 -9.19
N PHE A 59 12.95 -9.79 -9.80
CA PHE A 59 12.03 -9.42 -10.89
C PHE A 59 12.55 -9.75 -12.29
N ARG A 60 13.80 -10.19 -12.45
CA ARG A 60 14.44 -10.34 -13.78
C ARG A 60 13.87 -11.49 -14.61
N ASN A 61 13.11 -12.39 -14.00
CA ASN A 61 12.52 -13.56 -14.65
C ASN A 61 10.99 -13.63 -14.47
N MET A 62 10.30 -12.48 -14.42
CA MET A 62 8.83 -12.47 -14.45
C MET A 62 8.31 -12.99 -15.79
N ARG A 63 7.24 -13.80 -15.74
CA ARG A 63 6.53 -14.33 -16.90
C ARG A 63 5.04 -14.19 -16.64
N LEU A 64 4.31 -13.80 -17.68
CA LEU A 64 2.84 -13.75 -17.63
C LEU A 64 2.30 -15.09 -17.16
N ARG A 65 1.54 -15.09 -16.06
CA ARG A 65 0.88 -16.31 -15.56
C ARG A 65 -0.55 -16.47 -16.02
N GLU A 66 -1.35 -15.42 -15.84
CA GLU A 66 -2.80 -15.43 -16.02
C GLU A 66 -3.26 -14.07 -16.55
N GLU A 67 -4.48 -14.06 -17.11
CA GLU A 67 -5.11 -12.87 -17.68
C GLU A 67 -6.60 -12.87 -17.34
N TYR A 68 -7.11 -11.71 -16.92
CA TYR A 68 -8.50 -11.54 -16.52
C TYR A 68 -9.15 -10.42 -17.33
N ASP A 69 -10.34 -10.70 -17.87
CA ASP A 69 -11.17 -9.71 -18.56
C ASP A 69 -12.41 -9.37 -17.71
N THR A 70 -12.48 -8.12 -17.28
CA THR A 70 -13.64 -7.55 -16.57
C THR A 70 -14.93 -7.63 -17.36
N HIS A 71 -14.85 -7.77 -18.68
CA HIS A 71 -15.99 -7.89 -19.59
C HIS A 71 -16.20 -9.29 -20.15
N ASP A 72 -15.52 -10.32 -19.63
CA ASP A 72 -15.74 -11.69 -20.10
C ASP A 72 -17.23 -12.07 -19.98
N PRO A 73 -17.90 -12.42 -21.10
CA PRO A 73 -19.30 -12.83 -21.10
C PRO A 73 -19.54 -14.18 -20.42
N LYS A 74 -18.49 -14.99 -20.19
CA LYS A 74 -18.61 -16.32 -19.56
C LYS A 74 -18.81 -16.28 -18.04
N GLY A 75 -18.44 -15.17 -17.40
CA GLY A 75 -18.63 -14.98 -15.96
C GLY A 75 -20.06 -14.56 -15.59
N PRO A 76 -20.41 -14.55 -14.30
CA PRO A 76 -21.71 -14.09 -13.80
C PRO A 76 -22.06 -12.71 -14.36
N TYR A 77 -23.20 -12.59 -15.04
CA TYR A 77 -23.71 -11.33 -15.58
C TYR A 77 -24.31 -10.49 -14.46
N SER A 78 -23.94 -9.20 -14.39
CA SER A 78 -24.69 -8.25 -13.57
C SER A 78 -25.84 -7.65 -14.41
N PRO A 79 -27.11 -7.82 -14.00
CA PRO A 79 -28.23 -7.18 -14.69
C PRO A 79 -28.30 -5.66 -14.42
N VAL A 80 -27.42 -5.11 -13.57
CA VAL A 80 -27.59 -3.80 -12.92
C VAL A 80 -26.77 -2.69 -13.58
N LEU A 81 -25.74 -3.00 -14.37
CA LEU A 81 -24.74 -2.01 -14.79
C LEU A 81 -24.70 -1.82 -16.31
N PRO A 82 -24.71 -0.57 -16.83
CA PRO A 82 -24.43 -0.32 -18.23
C PRO A 82 -22.96 -0.64 -18.53
N PHE A 83 -22.73 -1.71 -19.30
CA PHE A 83 -21.41 -2.21 -19.64
C PHE A 83 -20.71 -1.36 -20.70
N LYS A 84 -20.12 -0.22 -20.31
CA LYS A 84 -19.11 0.44 -21.13
C LYS A 84 -17.72 0.04 -20.67
N ARG A 85 -16.93 -0.58 -21.56
CA ARG A 85 -15.53 -0.93 -21.28
C ARG A 85 -14.71 0.33 -21.02
N THR A 86 -14.05 0.37 -19.87
CA THR A 86 -13.17 1.47 -19.47
C THR A 86 -11.86 0.93 -18.91
N LYS A 87 -10.86 1.81 -18.75
CA LYS A 87 -9.55 1.43 -18.20
C LYS A 87 -9.67 1.00 -16.74
N VAL A 88 -8.83 0.06 -16.30
CA VAL A 88 -8.66 -0.23 -14.87
C VAL A 88 -7.88 0.92 -14.24
N ILE A 89 -8.33 1.37 -13.06
CA ILE A 89 -7.75 2.48 -12.30
C ILE A 89 -7.21 2.07 -10.93
N GLU A 90 -7.61 0.90 -10.44
CA GLU A 90 -7.15 0.38 -9.16
C GLU A 90 -7.23 -1.14 -9.14
N ILE A 91 -6.17 -1.78 -8.64
CA ILE A 91 -6.10 -3.23 -8.42
C ILE A 91 -5.80 -3.48 -6.95
N VAL A 92 -6.57 -4.35 -6.32
CA VAL A 92 -6.35 -4.81 -4.95
C VAL A 92 -6.42 -6.32 -4.94
N ALA A 93 -5.54 -7.00 -4.20
CA ALA A 93 -5.66 -8.44 -3.97
C ALA A 93 -5.88 -8.75 -2.49
N ALA A 94 -6.82 -9.65 -2.21
CA ALA A 94 -7.05 -10.21 -0.90
C ALA A 94 -7.08 -11.73 -0.99
N ARG A 95 -6.10 -12.39 -0.36
CA ARG A 95 -5.95 -13.85 -0.40
C ARG A 95 -5.82 -14.36 -1.85
N ASP A 96 -6.77 -15.19 -2.25
CA ASP A 96 -7.00 -15.81 -3.55
C ASP A 96 -7.92 -14.98 -4.46
N ILE A 97 -8.27 -13.75 -4.09
CA ILE A 97 -9.17 -12.90 -4.88
C ILE A 97 -8.41 -11.67 -5.39
N VAL A 98 -8.62 -11.34 -6.66
CA VAL A 98 -8.17 -10.10 -7.28
C VAL A 98 -9.37 -9.22 -7.57
N PHE A 99 -9.27 -7.96 -7.18
CA PHE A 99 -10.26 -6.94 -7.42
C PHE A 99 -9.72 -5.96 -8.44
N ALA A 100 -10.57 -5.61 -9.41
CA ALA A 100 -10.24 -4.65 -10.44
C ALA A 100 -11.34 -3.59 -10.53
N LEU A 101 -10.97 -2.36 -10.24
CA LEU A 101 -11.83 -1.20 -10.35
C LEU A 101 -11.62 -0.51 -11.70
N ALA A 102 -12.67 -0.42 -12.50
CA ALA A 102 -12.66 0.31 -13.76
C ALA A 102 -12.98 1.80 -13.55
N HIS A 103 -12.54 2.65 -14.48
CA HIS A 103 -12.80 4.09 -14.46
C HIS A 103 -14.30 4.45 -14.46
N SER A 104 -15.15 3.57 -14.99
CA SER A 104 -16.61 3.67 -14.89
C SER A 104 -17.15 3.55 -13.45
N GLY A 105 -16.31 3.13 -12.49
CA GLY A 105 -16.68 2.81 -11.12
C GLY A 105 -17.27 1.41 -10.93
N VAL A 106 -17.20 0.57 -11.96
CA VAL A 106 -17.56 -0.84 -11.87
C VAL A 106 -16.37 -1.63 -11.30
N CYS A 107 -16.60 -2.40 -10.24
CA CYS A 107 -15.58 -3.23 -9.64
C CYS A 107 -15.92 -4.71 -9.81
N ALA A 108 -14.99 -5.48 -10.37
CA ALA A 108 -15.09 -6.93 -10.51
C ALA A 108 -14.17 -7.65 -9.52
N ALA A 109 -14.62 -8.79 -9.01
CA ALA A 109 -13.84 -9.70 -8.18
C ALA A 109 -13.58 -11.00 -8.95
N PHE A 110 -12.35 -11.51 -8.92
CA PHE A 110 -11.94 -12.71 -9.63
C PHE A 110 -11.24 -13.69 -8.70
N SER A 111 -11.51 -14.98 -8.88
CA SER A 111 -10.83 -16.05 -8.18
C SER A 111 -9.51 -16.38 -8.87
N ARG A 112 -8.42 -16.35 -8.11
CA ARG A 112 -7.09 -16.79 -8.54
C ARG A 112 -6.97 -18.30 -8.64
N GLU A 113 -7.89 -19.05 -8.04
CA GLU A 113 -7.87 -20.52 -8.09
C GLU A 113 -8.56 -21.04 -9.35
N THR A 114 -9.65 -20.39 -9.76
CA THR A 114 -10.47 -20.84 -10.91
C THR A 114 -10.26 -20.00 -12.16
N ASN A 115 -9.61 -18.83 -12.04
CA ASN A 115 -9.49 -17.83 -13.10
C ASN A 115 -10.85 -17.32 -13.62
N GLU A 116 -11.87 -17.33 -12.76
CA GLU A 116 -13.24 -16.92 -13.10
C GLU A 116 -13.67 -15.67 -12.30
N ARG A 117 -14.54 -14.86 -12.91
CA ARG A 117 -15.20 -13.74 -12.22
C ARG A 117 -16.17 -14.30 -11.17
N ILE A 118 -15.99 -13.90 -9.92
CA ILE A 118 -16.87 -14.27 -8.80
C ILE A 118 -18.14 -13.42 -8.84
N CYS A 119 -17.98 -12.09 -8.86
CA CYS A 119 -19.09 -11.15 -8.87
C CYS A 119 -18.62 -9.74 -9.25
N PHE A 120 -19.57 -8.83 -9.45
CA PHE A 120 -19.34 -7.40 -9.37
C PHE A 120 -19.61 -6.93 -7.94
N LEU A 121 -18.87 -5.93 -7.44
CA LEU A 121 -19.05 -5.44 -6.07
C LEU A 121 -20.08 -4.32 -5.92
N ASN A 122 -20.48 -3.70 -7.02
CA ASN A 122 -21.52 -2.66 -7.01
C ASN A 122 -22.86 -3.27 -6.60
N VAL A 123 -23.54 -2.65 -5.65
CA VAL A 123 -24.82 -3.12 -5.06
C VAL A 123 -26.02 -2.30 -5.55
N SER A 124 -25.78 -1.16 -6.22
CA SER A 124 -26.81 -0.28 -6.79
C SER A 124 -26.44 0.16 -8.22
N PRO A 125 -27.42 0.37 -9.13
CA PRO A 125 -27.15 0.84 -10.50
C PRO A 125 -26.57 2.25 -10.58
N ASP A 126 -26.78 3.07 -9.55
CA ASP A 126 -26.28 4.44 -9.47
C ASP A 126 -25.00 4.56 -8.62
N GLU A 127 -24.47 3.45 -8.12
CA GLU A 127 -23.23 3.39 -7.35
C GLU A 127 -22.00 3.42 -8.26
N VAL A 128 -21.09 4.34 -7.97
CA VAL A 128 -19.79 4.46 -8.64
C VAL A 128 -18.69 4.30 -7.59
N ILE A 129 -18.01 3.16 -7.61
CA ILE A 129 -16.89 2.88 -6.71
C ILE A 129 -15.68 3.73 -7.14
N ARG A 130 -14.98 4.33 -6.18
CA ARG A 130 -13.84 5.23 -6.39
C ARG A 130 -12.53 4.70 -5.85
N SER A 131 -12.58 3.87 -4.80
CA SER A 131 -11.39 3.25 -4.24
C SER A 131 -11.72 1.96 -3.48
N LEU A 132 -10.72 1.10 -3.32
CA LEU A 132 -10.78 -0.19 -2.67
C LEU A 132 -9.71 -0.26 -1.56
N PHE A 133 -10.04 -0.90 -0.44
CA PHE A 133 -9.06 -1.15 0.61
C PHE A 133 -9.28 -2.52 1.25
N TYR A 134 -8.28 -3.39 1.18
CA TYR A 134 -8.34 -4.68 1.86
C TYR A 134 -7.92 -4.55 3.33
N ASN A 135 -8.90 -4.64 4.24
CA ASN A 135 -8.66 -4.62 5.67
C ASN A 135 -8.28 -6.01 6.19
N LYS A 136 -6.97 -6.24 6.33
CA LYS A 136 -6.40 -7.47 6.88
C LYS A 136 -6.79 -7.75 8.34
N ASN A 137 -7.21 -6.74 9.11
CA ASN A 137 -7.53 -6.89 10.54
C ASN A 137 -8.83 -7.67 10.79
N ASN A 138 -9.79 -7.56 9.87
CA ASN A 138 -11.09 -8.19 9.99
C ASN A 138 -11.52 -8.96 8.72
N ASP A 139 -10.57 -9.18 7.81
CA ASP A 139 -10.75 -9.96 6.58
C ASP A 139 -11.92 -9.46 5.72
N SER A 140 -11.92 -8.14 5.46
CA SER A 140 -12.94 -7.47 4.68
C SER A 140 -12.33 -6.58 3.61
N LEU A 141 -13.05 -6.41 2.50
CA LEU A 141 -12.79 -5.37 1.54
C LEU A 141 -13.68 -4.18 1.86
N ILE A 142 -13.09 -3.00 1.91
CA ILE A 142 -13.78 -1.73 2.05
C ILE A 142 -13.89 -1.10 0.66
N THR A 143 -15.10 -0.74 0.25
CA THR A 143 -15.34 0.06 -0.96
C THR A 143 -15.67 1.49 -0.56
N VAL A 144 -15.09 2.47 -1.25
CA VAL A 144 -15.46 3.88 -1.14
C VAL A 144 -16.20 4.27 -2.41
N SER A 145 -17.47 4.61 -2.28
CA SER A 145 -18.38 4.86 -3.40
C SER A 145 -18.97 6.25 -3.34
N VAL A 146 -19.41 6.75 -4.49
CA VAL A 146 -20.31 7.89 -4.63
C VAL A 146 -21.56 7.45 -5.38
N TYR A 147 -22.68 8.12 -5.17
CA TYR A 147 -23.97 7.74 -5.73
C TYR A 147 -24.54 8.86 -6.61
N ALA A 148 -25.10 8.50 -7.76
CA ALA A 148 -25.73 9.48 -8.65
C ALA A 148 -26.97 10.13 -7.99
N SER A 149 -27.68 9.39 -7.13
CA SER A 149 -28.81 9.90 -6.36
C SER A 149 -28.47 11.11 -5.47
N ASP A 150 -27.22 11.22 -5.02
CA ASP A 150 -26.70 12.33 -4.20
C ASP A 150 -25.77 13.24 -5.03
N SER A 151 -25.96 13.29 -6.35
CA SER A 151 -25.14 14.09 -7.27
C SER A 151 -23.63 13.83 -7.14
N PHE A 152 -23.25 12.61 -6.75
CA PHE A 152 -21.88 12.20 -6.46
C PHE A 152 -21.18 13.05 -5.36
N SER A 153 -21.95 13.66 -4.45
CA SER A 153 -21.43 14.69 -3.54
C SER A 153 -20.78 14.15 -2.27
N SER A 154 -21.20 12.97 -1.79
CA SER A 154 -20.68 12.36 -0.57
C SER A 154 -20.03 11.00 -0.80
N LEU A 155 -18.91 10.76 -0.12
CA LEU A 155 -18.26 9.47 -0.04
C LEU A 155 -19.05 8.56 0.90
N LYS A 156 -19.27 7.32 0.48
CA LYS A 156 -19.90 6.25 1.26
C LYS A 156 -18.97 5.06 1.36
N CYS A 157 -18.67 4.65 2.58
CA CYS A 157 -17.81 3.51 2.86
C CYS A 157 -18.65 2.29 3.18
N ARG A 158 -18.30 1.12 2.62
CA ARG A 158 -18.92 -0.16 2.96
C ARG A 158 -17.85 -1.21 3.21
N SER A 159 -17.92 -1.90 4.36
CA SER A 159 -17.09 -3.07 4.65
C SER A 159 -17.84 -4.34 4.26
N THR A 160 -17.21 -5.18 3.44
CA THR A 160 -17.75 -6.46 2.99
C THR A 160 -16.75 -7.56 3.28
N ARG A 161 -17.12 -8.56 4.08
CA ARG A 161 -16.23 -9.68 4.38
C ARG A 161 -15.84 -10.42 3.11
N ILE A 162 -14.59 -10.88 3.03
CA ILE A 162 -14.09 -11.67 1.88
C ILE A 162 -14.96 -12.92 1.66
N GLU A 163 -15.45 -13.53 2.74
CA GLU A 163 -16.38 -14.67 2.65
C GLU A 163 -17.71 -14.35 1.94
N TYR A 164 -18.25 -13.14 2.09
CA TYR A 164 -19.48 -12.74 1.39
C TYR A 164 -19.22 -12.53 -0.10
N ILE A 165 -18.07 -11.94 -0.43
CA ILE A 165 -17.61 -11.76 -1.80
C ILE A 165 -17.42 -13.12 -2.48
N ARG A 166 -16.79 -14.10 -1.83
CA ARG A 166 -16.63 -15.46 -2.37
C ARG A 166 -17.95 -16.14 -2.73
N ARG A 167 -19.02 -15.82 -2.00
CA ARG A 167 -20.37 -16.33 -2.25
C ARG A 167 -21.14 -15.51 -3.29
N GLY A 168 -20.51 -14.49 -3.88
CA GLY A 168 -21.15 -13.58 -4.83
C GLY A 168 -22.19 -12.65 -4.19
N LYS A 169 -22.04 -12.33 -2.90
CA LYS A 169 -23.00 -11.53 -2.12
C LYS A 169 -22.39 -10.23 -1.57
N PRO A 170 -21.99 -9.28 -2.42
CA PRO A 170 -21.44 -8.01 -1.98
C PRO A 170 -22.42 -7.15 -1.14
N GLU A 171 -23.72 -7.35 -1.29
CA GLU A 171 -24.81 -6.63 -0.61
C GLU A 171 -24.90 -6.92 0.90
N GLU A 172 -24.31 -8.03 1.37
CA GLU A 172 -24.27 -8.40 2.79
C GLU A 172 -23.20 -7.60 3.58
N GLY A 173 -22.56 -6.63 2.96
CA GLY A 173 -21.68 -5.66 3.62
C GLY A 173 -22.47 -4.64 4.46
N PHE A 174 -21.76 -3.93 5.34
CA PHE A 174 -22.35 -2.88 6.18
C PHE A 174 -21.67 -1.54 5.96
N ALA A 175 -22.44 -0.45 6.12
CA ALA A 175 -21.95 0.90 5.98
C ALA A 175 -20.96 1.27 7.10
N LEU A 176 -19.96 2.08 6.77
CA LEU A 176 -19.02 2.66 7.71
C LEU A 176 -19.18 4.18 7.73
N PHE A 177 -18.91 4.77 8.90
CA PHE A 177 -18.84 6.24 9.08
C PHE A 177 -20.13 6.97 8.68
N GLU A 178 -21.30 6.36 8.91
CA GLU A 178 -22.59 6.97 8.57
C GLU A 178 -22.86 8.29 9.32
N SER A 179 -22.22 8.47 10.48
CA SER A 179 -22.24 9.72 11.25
C SER A 179 -21.35 10.81 10.68
N GLU A 180 -20.50 10.50 9.70
CA GLU A 180 -19.50 11.43 9.17
C GLU A 180 -19.97 12.08 7.87
N SER A 181 -19.78 13.40 7.76
CA SER A 181 -20.04 14.16 6.55
C SER A 181 -18.80 14.20 5.66
N LEU A 182 -18.64 13.16 4.82
CA LEU A 182 -17.53 13.00 3.88
C LEU A 182 -17.84 13.59 2.50
N LYS A 183 -18.25 14.86 2.47
CA LYS A 183 -18.48 15.60 1.22
C LYS A 183 -17.21 16.32 0.81
N TRP A 184 -16.92 16.36 -0.50
CA TRP A 184 -15.76 17.08 -1.02
C TRP A 184 -15.70 18.52 -0.46
N PRO A 185 -14.54 19.02 0.01
CA PRO A 185 -13.20 18.40 -0.03
C PRO A 185 -12.87 17.43 1.13
N GLY A 186 -13.86 16.96 1.89
CA GLY A 186 -13.72 15.90 2.87
C GLY A 186 -13.29 14.55 2.27
N PHE A 187 -12.59 13.74 3.06
CA PHE A 187 -11.99 12.48 2.61
C PHE A 187 -11.94 11.43 3.72
N VAL A 188 -11.60 10.21 3.33
CA VAL A 188 -11.27 9.08 4.21
C VAL A 188 -9.99 8.41 3.71
N GLU A 189 -9.09 8.09 4.62
CA GLU A 189 -7.82 7.42 4.37
C GLU A 189 -7.68 6.23 5.33
N PHE A 190 -7.37 5.06 4.78
CA PHE A 190 -7.21 3.82 5.54
C PHE A 190 -5.73 3.48 5.67
N ASP A 191 -5.26 3.28 6.90
CA ASP A 191 -3.86 3.00 7.20
C ASP A 191 -3.72 1.62 7.85
N ASP A 192 -3.30 0.63 7.04
CA ASP A 192 -3.08 -0.73 7.52
C ASP A 192 -1.85 -0.88 8.41
N VAL A 193 -0.88 0.05 8.31
CA VAL A 193 0.37 0.01 9.08
C VAL A 193 0.11 0.41 10.52
N ASN A 194 -0.63 1.49 10.75
CA ASN A 194 -0.98 1.95 12.09
C ASN A 194 -2.29 1.37 12.62
N GLY A 195 -3.04 0.67 11.77
CA GLY A 195 -4.36 0.13 12.11
C GLY A 195 -5.36 1.24 12.41
N LYS A 196 -5.31 2.33 11.67
CA LYS A 196 -6.17 3.51 11.86
C LYS A 196 -6.92 3.88 10.58
N VAL A 197 -7.96 4.69 10.75
CA VAL A 197 -8.65 5.39 9.65
C VAL A 197 -8.67 6.86 9.98
N LEU A 198 -8.27 7.71 9.05
CA LEU A 198 -8.36 9.15 9.15
C LEU A 198 -9.51 9.64 8.28
N THR A 199 -10.44 10.41 8.85
CA THR A 199 -11.45 11.12 8.08
C THR A 199 -11.29 12.61 8.24
N TYR A 200 -11.67 13.37 7.21
CA TYR A 200 -11.80 14.81 7.28
C TYR A 200 -13.21 15.23 6.86
N SER A 201 -13.89 15.99 7.70
CA SER A 201 -15.13 16.67 7.32
C SER A 201 -14.85 18.15 7.04
N ALA A 202 -15.06 18.55 5.79
CA ALA A 202 -14.89 19.94 5.38
C ALA A 202 -15.96 20.88 5.97
N GLN A 203 -17.14 20.35 6.28
CA GLN A 203 -18.23 21.10 6.88
C GLN A 203 -17.92 21.51 8.33
N ASP A 204 -17.34 20.57 9.08
CA ASP A 204 -17.04 20.76 10.50
C ASP A 204 -15.57 21.16 10.75
N SER A 205 -14.76 21.23 9.68
CA SER A 205 -13.31 21.49 9.72
C SER A 205 -12.58 20.62 10.75
N ILE A 206 -12.93 19.33 10.80
CA ILE A 206 -12.45 18.40 11.80
C ILE A 206 -11.89 17.13 11.17
N TYR A 207 -10.74 16.71 11.68
CA TYR A 207 -10.19 15.39 11.42
C TYR A 207 -10.58 14.46 12.56
N LYS A 208 -10.93 13.21 12.22
CA LYS A 208 -11.20 12.17 13.22
C LYS A 208 -10.39 10.93 12.89
N VAL A 209 -9.84 10.32 13.94
CA VAL A 209 -9.08 9.08 13.86
C VAL A 209 -9.92 7.96 14.45
N PHE A 210 -10.08 6.88 13.70
CA PHE A 210 -10.81 5.68 14.10
C PHE A 210 -9.87 4.48 14.17
N ASP A 211 -10.21 3.50 14.99
CA ASP A 211 -9.56 2.19 15.00
C ASP A 211 -9.99 1.39 13.76
N LEU A 212 -9.04 0.84 12.99
CA LEU A 212 -9.34 0.12 11.74
C LEU A 212 -9.97 -1.26 11.98
N LYS A 213 -9.84 -1.83 13.19
CA LYS A 213 -10.35 -3.16 13.50
C LYS A 213 -11.84 -3.12 13.83
N ASN A 214 -12.28 -2.15 14.62
CA ASN A 214 -13.66 -2.04 15.09
C ASN A 214 -14.38 -0.74 14.68
N TYR A 215 -13.70 0.17 13.98
CA TYR A 215 -14.24 1.43 13.47
C TYR A 215 -14.74 2.39 14.57
N VAL A 216 -14.24 2.24 15.81
CA VAL A 216 -14.55 3.16 16.90
C VAL A 216 -13.71 4.42 16.77
N MET A 217 -14.34 5.59 16.92
CA MET A 217 -13.65 6.88 16.97
C MET A 217 -12.76 6.96 18.21
N LEU A 218 -11.48 7.27 18.02
CA LEU A 218 -10.47 7.33 19.06
C LEU A 218 -10.29 8.77 19.57
N TYR A 219 -10.00 9.69 18.67
CA TYR A 219 -9.81 11.11 18.97
C TYR A 219 -10.03 11.96 17.72
N SER A 220 -10.10 13.28 17.92
CA SER A 220 -10.26 14.27 16.86
C SER A 220 -9.18 15.34 16.91
N ILE A 221 -8.86 15.91 15.75
CA ILE A 221 -7.97 17.05 15.59
C ILE A 221 -8.80 18.18 14.98
N SER A 222 -8.93 19.28 15.73
CA SER A 222 -9.66 20.47 15.34
C SER A 222 -8.69 21.65 15.34
N ASP A 223 -8.12 21.94 14.17
CA ASP A 223 -7.27 23.13 13.97
C ASP A 223 -7.44 23.61 12.53
N GLU A 224 -8.03 24.81 12.39
CA GLU A 224 -8.40 25.41 11.11
C GLU A 224 -7.19 25.76 10.23
N ASN A 225 -5.99 25.81 10.82
CA ASN A 225 -4.77 26.13 10.09
C ASN A 225 -4.07 24.91 9.51
N VAL A 226 -4.54 23.70 9.83
CA VAL A 226 -4.01 22.47 9.24
C VAL A 226 -4.41 22.42 7.77
N GLN A 227 -3.39 22.42 6.91
CA GLN A 227 -3.57 22.33 5.47
C GLN A 227 -3.59 20.86 5.02
N GLU A 228 -2.73 20.03 5.59
CA GLU A 228 -2.58 18.63 5.23
C GLU A 228 -2.11 17.82 6.45
N ILE A 229 -2.55 16.57 6.53
CA ILE A 229 -2.03 15.57 7.48
C ILE A 229 -1.41 14.46 6.66
N LYS A 230 -0.18 14.08 7.00
CA LYS A 230 0.50 12.91 6.43
C LYS A 230 0.71 11.87 7.52
N ILE A 231 0.37 10.62 7.22
CA ILE A 231 0.51 9.53 8.18
C ILE A 231 1.80 8.75 7.88
N SER A 232 2.53 8.42 8.95
CA SER A 232 3.72 7.59 8.93
C SER A 232 3.63 6.55 10.04
N PRO A 233 4.41 5.46 10.02
CA PRO A 233 4.39 4.48 11.09
C PRO A 233 4.64 5.13 12.46
N GLY A 234 3.65 5.04 13.35
CA GLY A 234 3.66 5.57 14.71
C GLY A 234 3.34 7.06 14.87
N ILE A 235 3.27 7.84 13.79
CA ILE A 235 3.15 9.32 13.87
C ILE A 235 2.29 9.93 12.77
N MET A 236 1.80 11.15 13.02
CA MET A 236 1.21 12.01 12.01
C MET A 236 1.98 13.32 11.91
N LEU A 237 2.25 13.78 10.69
CA LEU A 237 2.74 15.11 10.41
C LEU A 237 1.57 16.02 10.04
N LEU A 238 1.30 17.01 10.88
CA LEU A 238 0.41 18.12 10.56
C LEU A 238 1.21 19.20 9.87
N ILE A 239 0.82 19.52 8.64
CA ILE A 239 1.38 20.61 7.83
C ILE A 239 0.41 21.77 7.89
N PHE A 240 0.87 22.88 8.43
CA PHE A 240 0.05 24.08 8.58
C PHE A 240 0.17 25.00 7.36
N ASN A 241 -0.78 25.93 7.26
CA ASN A 241 -0.71 27.02 6.29
C ASN A 241 0.66 27.69 6.31
N ARG A 242 1.29 27.72 5.13
CA ARG A 242 2.63 28.28 4.94
C ARG A 242 2.68 29.77 5.34
N ALA A 243 3.70 30.12 6.12
CA ALA A 243 4.09 31.51 6.37
C ALA A 243 5.07 32.02 5.28
N THR A 244 5.40 33.31 5.31
CA THR A 244 6.23 33.97 4.27
C THR A 244 7.58 33.30 4.02
N SER A 245 8.25 32.79 5.06
CA SER A 245 9.59 32.18 4.97
C SER A 245 9.73 30.82 5.65
N HIS A 246 8.63 30.21 6.09
CA HIS A 246 8.63 28.92 6.74
C HIS A 246 7.28 28.24 6.65
N VAL A 247 7.23 26.95 6.96
CA VAL A 247 6.01 26.19 7.18
C VAL A 247 6.01 25.67 8.63
N PRO A 248 4.97 25.97 9.43
CA PRO A 248 4.82 25.35 10.74
C PRO A 248 4.44 23.88 10.59
N LEU A 249 5.04 23.03 11.43
CA LEU A 249 4.88 21.58 11.41
C LEU A 249 4.69 21.05 12.83
N LYS A 250 3.74 20.13 13.02
CA LYS A 250 3.61 19.37 14.27
C LYS A 250 3.66 17.87 13.97
N ILE A 251 4.40 17.14 14.79
CA ILE A 251 4.42 15.68 14.78
C ILE A 251 3.60 15.20 15.97
N LEU A 252 2.57 14.43 15.70
CA LEU A 252 1.68 13.84 16.69
C LEU A 252 1.91 12.34 16.76
N SER A 253 1.66 11.75 17.93
CA SER A 253 1.49 10.30 18.09
C SER A 253 0.21 9.88 17.39
N ILE A 254 0.28 8.88 16.51
CA ILE A 254 -0.91 8.33 15.84
C ILE A 254 -1.83 7.58 16.80
N GLU A 255 -1.32 7.14 17.96
CA GLU A 255 -2.07 6.33 18.90
C GLU A 255 -3.11 7.15 19.70
N ASP A 256 -2.76 8.37 20.08
CA ASP A 256 -3.55 9.18 21.02
C ASP A 256 -3.62 10.67 20.65
N GLY A 257 -3.00 11.10 19.55
CA GLY A 257 -2.99 12.49 19.11
C GLY A 257 -2.09 13.42 19.93
N THR A 258 -1.28 12.88 20.85
CA THR A 258 -0.36 13.70 21.67
C THR A 258 0.71 14.35 20.80
N VAL A 259 1.02 15.62 21.07
CA VAL A 259 2.07 16.35 20.33
C VAL A 259 3.44 15.87 20.79
N LEU A 260 4.19 15.25 19.88
CA LEU A 260 5.55 14.75 20.11
C LEU A 260 6.60 15.84 19.80
N LYS A 261 6.34 16.66 18.79
CA LYS A 261 7.23 17.76 18.40
C LYS A 261 6.48 18.87 17.68
N ASP A 262 6.89 20.11 17.89
CA ASP A 262 6.42 21.31 17.19
C ASP A 262 7.65 22.10 16.72
N PHE A 263 7.68 22.48 15.44
CA PHE A 263 8.80 23.21 14.85
C PHE A 263 8.41 23.92 13.55
N ASN A 264 9.23 24.90 13.15
CA ASN A 264 9.11 25.59 11.87
C ASN A 264 10.21 25.10 10.92
N HIS A 265 9.84 24.72 9.70
CA HIS A 265 10.80 24.41 8.63
C HIS A 265 10.98 25.62 7.72
N LEU A 266 12.21 26.09 7.56
CA LEU A 266 12.52 27.26 6.74
C LEU A 266 12.31 26.95 5.25
N LEU A 267 11.73 27.90 4.53
CA LEU A 267 11.45 27.80 3.10
C LEU A 267 11.97 29.03 2.37
N HIS A 268 12.45 28.83 1.15
CA HIS A 268 12.77 29.92 0.23
C HIS A 268 11.50 30.72 -0.09
N ARG A 269 11.60 32.04 0.09
CA ARG A 269 10.53 32.99 -0.23
C ARG A 269 10.24 32.93 -1.73
N ASN A 270 8.98 33.07 -2.12
CA ASN A 270 8.51 33.12 -3.52
C ASN A 270 8.72 31.84 -4.35
N LYS A 271 9.17 30.74 -3.75
CA LYS A 271 9.25 29.44 -4.43
C LYS A 271 8.11 28.54 -4.02
N LYS A 272 7.49 27.85 -4.98
CA LYS A 272 6.46 26.85 -4.71
C LYS A 272 7.06 25.67 -3.96
N VAL A 273 6.32 25.11 -3.01
CA VAL A 273 6.65 23.83 -2.39
C VAL A 273 6.15 22.74 -3.33
N ASP A 274 7.07 21.89 -3.79
CA ASP A 274 6.74 20.75 -4.64
C ASP A 274 6.13 19.64 -3.79
N PHE A 275 6.77 19.31 -2.67
CA PHE A 275 6.24 18.38 -1.68
C PHE A 275 6.92 18.55 -0.31
N ILE A 276 6.24 18.09 0.73
CA ILE A 276 6.75 17.87 2.08
C ILE A 276 6.34 16.46 2.45
N GLU A 277 7.27 15.52 2.61
CA GLU A 277 6.95 14.14 2.96
C GLU A 277 7.66 13.75 4.26
N GLN A 278 7.05 12.86 5.03
CA GLN A 278 7.67 12.28 6.21
C GLN A 278 7.90 10.79 6.02
N PHE A 279 9.08 10.34 6.41
CA PHE A 279 9.42 8.94 6.51
C PHE A 279 10.12 8.68 7.84
N ASN A 280 9.41 8.06 8.78
CA ASN A 280 9.86 7.91 10.15
C ASN A 280 10.34 9.27 10.71
N GLU A 281 11.59 9.37 11.16
CA GLU A 281 12.20 10.61 11.65
C GLU A 281 12.67 11.58 10.55
N LYS A 282 12.58 11.22 9.28
CA LYS A 282 13.14 12.01 8.17
C LYS A 282 12.03 12.85 7.53
N LEU A 283 12.24 14.16 7.49
CA LEU A 283 11.39 15.10 6.77
C LEU A 283 12.05 15.45 5.44
N LEU A 284 11.38 15.16 4.34
CA LEU A 284 11.83 15.46 2.99
C LEU A 284 11.08 16.68 2.49
N VAL A 285 11.79 17.75 2.15
CA VAL A 285 11.19 18.99 1.65
C VAL A 285 11.82 19.33 0.31
N LYS A 286 11.00 19.59 -0.69
CA LYS A 286 11.44 20.04 -2.00
C LYS A 286 10.68 21.28 -2.42
N GLN A 287 11.42 22.28 -2.88
CA GLN A 287 10.87 23.46 -3.53
C GLN A 287 11.29 23.49 -5.00
N GLU A 288 10.47 24.15 -5.80
CA GLU A 288 10.71 24.31 -7.23
C GLU A 288 12.11 24.91 -7.48
N ASN A 289 12.88 24.25 -8.35
CA ASN A 289 14.24 24.65 -8.73
C ASN A 289 15.26 24.75 -7.57
N GLU A 290 14.99 24.14 -6.41
CA GLU A 290 15.88 24.06 -5.25
C GLU A 290 16.37 22.64 -4.98
N ASN A 291 17.33 22.49 -4.07
CA ASN A 291 17.81 21.18 -3.60
C ASN A 291 16.69 20.40 -2.88
N LEU A 292 16.82 19.07 -2.85
CA LEU A 292 16.03 18.26 -1.91
C LEU A 292 16.66 18.41 -0.53
N GLN A 293 15.85 18.77 0.46
CA GLN A 293 16.24 18.82 1.86
C GLN A 293 15.76 17.56 2.57
N ILE A 294 16.66 16.86 3.26
CA ILE A 294 16.37 15.71 4.10
C ILE A 294 16.80 16.07 5.53
N LEU A 295 15.82 16.40 6.36
CA LEU A 295 16.01 16.79 7.76
C LEU A 295 15.75 15.59 8.68
N ASP A 296 16.68 15.24 9.55
CA ASP A 296 16.40 14.36 10.70
C ASP A 296 15.75 15.17 11.81
N VAL A 297 14.48 14.90 12.10
CA VAL A 297 13.70 15.66 13.07
C VAL A 297 14.10 15.36 14.53
N ARG A 298 14.96 14.37 14.81
CA ARG A 298 15.40 14.10 16.19
C ARG A 298 16.61 14.94 16.56
N ASN A 299 17.60 15.00 15.68
CA ASN A 299 18.88 15.67 15.94
C ASN A 299 19.08 16.96 15.12
N THR A 300 18.10 17.33 14.28
CA THR A 300 18.11 18.52 13.40
C THR A 300 19.21 18.51 12.33
N GLU A 301 19.80 17.35 12.03
CA GLU A 301 20.78 17.20 10.95
C GLU A 301 20.09 17.36 9.59
N LEU A 302 20.59 18.30 8.78
CA LEU A 302 20.11 18.56 7.44
C LEU A 302 21.10 18.00 6.40
N LYS A 303 20.58 17.22 5.46
CA LYS A 303 21.28 16.83 4.23
C LYS A 303 20.60 17.47 3.04
N GLU A 304 21.38 17.89 2.05
CA GLU A 304 20.87 18.41 0.80
C GLU A 304 21.35 17.56 -0.37
N VAL A 305 20.44 17.24 -1.29
CA VAL A 305 20.75 16.61 -2.57
C VAL A 305 20.57 17.65 -3.66
N ASN A 306 21.57 17.77 -4.53
CA ASN A 306 21.59 18.81 -5.55
C ASN A 306 20.35 18.70 -6.45
N ARG A 307 19.76 19.85 -6.80
CA ARG A 307 18.59 19.91 -7.71
C ARG A 307 18.80 19.23 -9.07
N THR A 308 20.03 19.12 -9.56
CA THR A 308 20.34 18.43 -10.81
C THR A 308 20.40 16.92 -10.64
N GLU A 309 20.73 16.44 -9.45
CA GLU A 309 20.77 15.02 -9.12
C GLU A 309 19.36 14.53 -8.74
N PHE A 310 18.63 15.33 -7.95
CA PHE A 310 17.28 15.03 -7.51
C PHE A 310 16.27 15.98 -8.18
N MET A 311 15.68 15.51 -9.27
CA MET A 311 14.58 16.18 -9.95
C MET A 311 13.24 15.73 -9.38
N THR A 312 12.27 16.63 -9.27
CA THR A 312 10.94 16.34 -8.71
C THR A 312 10.28 15.19 -9.48
N PRO A 313 9.98 14.06 -8.82
CA PRO A 313 9.38 12.90 -9.46
C PRO A 313 7.86 13.05 -9.57
N SER A 314 7.23 12.19 -10.39
CA SER A 314 5.77 12.14 -10.53
C SER A 314 5.10 11.37 -9.39
N ALA A 315 5.80 10.43 -8.77
CA ALA A 315 5.31 9.65 -7.64
C ALA A 315 6.44 9.16 -6.74
N PHE A 316 6.09 8.79 -5.51
CA PHE A 316 6.96 8.22 -4.51
C PHE A 316 6.38 6.91 -3.99
N ILE A 317 7.24 5.93 -3.72
CA ILE A 317 6.87 4.76 -2.92
C ILE A 317 7.91 4.59 -1.83
N PHE A 318 7.47 4.65 -0.58
CA PHE A 318 8.33 4.43 0.58
C PHE A 318 8.49 2.94 0.86
N LEU A 319 9.74 2.49 0.97
CA LEU A 319 10.10 1.12 1.33
C LEU A 319 10.52 1.09 2.81
N TYR A 320 9.52 1.08 3.70
CA TYR A 320 9.72 1.19 5.16
C TYR A 320 10.70 0.17 5.73
N GLU A 321 10.62 -1.10 5.29
CA GLU A 321 11.50 -2.17 5.78
C GLU A 321 12.98 -1.95 5.43
N ASN A 322 13.23 -1.38 4.25
CA ASN A 322 14.57 -1.22 3.69
C ASN A 322 15.16 0.16 3.97
N GLN A 323 14.37 1.10 4.50
CA GLN A 323 14.74 2.51 4.64
C GLN A 323 15.21 3.10 3.31
N LEU A 324 14.44 2.83 2.26
CA LEU A 324 14.64 3.36 0.92
C LEU A 324 13.35 4.03 0.45
N PHE A 325 13.46 4.82 -0.60
CA PHE A 325 12.29 5.29 -1.32
C PHE A 325 12.53 5.20 -2.83
N LEU A 326 11.47 4.85 -3.53
CA LEU A 326 11.41 4.84 -4.98
C LEU A 326 10.88 6.18 -5.44
N THR A 327 11.54 6.74 -6.44
CA THR A 327 11.04 7.89 -7.18
C THR A 327 10.77 7.47 -8.60
N PHE A 328 9.61 7.87 -9.09
CA PHE A 328 9.21 7.56 -10.45
C PHE A 328 9.20 8.81 -11.29
N ARG A 329 9.80 8.73 -12.47
CA ARG A 329 9.77 9.83 -13.41
C ARG A 329 9.94 9.29 -14.82
N ASN A 330 9.00 9.64 -15.70
CA ASN A 330 8.92 9.09 -17.04
C ASN A 330 8.93 7.54 -16.96
N ARG A 331 9.89 6.86 -17.59
CA ARG A 331 10.03 5.40 -17.54
C ARG A 331 11.14 4.93 -16.59
N THR A 332 11.67 5.83 -15.77
CA THR A 332 12.79 5.53 -14.88
C THR A 332 12.29 5.42 -13.45
N VAL A 333 12.65 4.30 -12.82
CA VAL A 333 12.52 4.11 -11.38
C VAL A 333 13.90 4.29 -10.78
N ALA A 334 14.03 5.24 -9.85
CA ALA A 334 15.26 5.47 -9.10
C ALA A 334 15.04 5.13 -7.63
N VAL A 335 16.01 4.44 -7.04
CA VAL A 335 16.01 4.00 -5.64
C VAL A 335 16.97 4.85 -4.87
N TRP A 336 16.49 5.52 -3.84
CA TRP A 336 17.27 6.44 -3.03
C TRP A 336 17.29 5.99 -1.58
N ASN A 337 18.35 6.37 -0.87
CA ASN A 337 18.41 6.26 0.58
C ASN A 337 18.24 7.63 1.26
N PHE A 338 18.04 7.63 2.57
CA PHE A 338 17.86 8.86 3.36
C PHE A 338 19.16 9.60 3.70
N ARG A 339 20.30 9.18 3.14
CA ARG A 339 21.51 10.01 3.07
C ARG A 339 21.53 10.89 1.82
N GLY A 340 20.53 10.73 0.94
CA GLY A 340 20.44 11.46 -0.32
C GLY A 340 21.23 10.81 -1.46
N GLU A 341 21.69 9.57 -1.27
CA GLU A 341 22.47 8.86 -2.28
C GLU A 341 21.53 8.04 -3.17
N LEU A 342 21.77 8.09 -4.48
CA LEU A 342 21.17 7.18 -5.44
C LEU A 342 21.76 5.78 -5.21
N VAL A 343 20.92 4.81 -4.85
CA VAL A 343 21.31 3.42 -4.61
C VAL A 343 21.36 2.65 -5.92
N THR A 344 20.34 2.80 -6.76
CA THR A 344 20.26 2.21 -8.10
C THR A 344 19.16 2.86 -8.93
N SER A 345 19.15 2.62 -10.25
CA SER A 345 18.07 3.04 -11.15
C SER A 345 17.89 2.03 -12.25
N PHE A 346 16.65 1.84 -12.69
CA PHE A 346 16.31 0.98 -13.81
C PHE A 346 15.21 1.60 -14.67
N GLU A 347 15.20 1.25 -15.95
CA GLU A 347 14.09 1.59 -16.85
C GLU A 347 13.04 0.49 -16.79
N ASP A 348 11.77 0.88 -16.68
CA ASP A 348 10.66 -0.05 -16.63
C ASP A 348 9.76 0.15 -17.84
N HIS A 349 9.80 -0.81 -18.77
CA HIS A 349 9.04 -0.77 -20.01
C HIS A 349 7.74 -1.56 -19.95
N LEU A 350 7.53 -2.38 -18.92
CA LEU A 350 6.42 -3.35 -18.86
C LEU A 350 5.40 -3.03 -17.75
N LEU A 351 5.82 -2.38 -16.66
CA LEU A 351 4.89 -1.93 -15.61
C LEU A 351 4.46 -0.47 -15.81
N TRP A 352 5.26 0.34 -16.50
CA TRP A 352 5.03 1.77 -16.68
C TRP A 352 4.42 2.12 -18.05
N HIS A 353 3.10 2.33 -18.10
CA HIS A 353 2.45 3.03 -19.22
C HIS A 353 2.48 4.55 -18.95
N PRO A 354 2.61 5.42 -19.97
CA PRO A 354 2.56 6.89 -19.79
C PRO A 354 1.33 7.42 -19.02
N ASP A 355 0.25 6.64 -18.97
CA ASP A 355 -1.02 6.95 -18.31
C ASP A 355 -1.33 6.06 -17.09
N CYS A 356 -0.36 5.25 -16.62
CA CYS A 356 -0.52 4.40 -15.45
C CYS A 356 -0.16 5.17 -14.17
N ASN A 357 -1.12 5.24 -13.26
CA ASN A 357 -0.91 5.74 -11.90
C ASN A 357 -0.40 4.57 -11.02
N THR A 358 0.23 4.87 -9.88
CA THR A 358 0.72 3.85 -8.92
C THR A 358 -0.36 2.86 -8.48
N ASN A 359 -1.63 3.25 -8.53
CA ASN A 359 -2.79 2.43 -8.16
C ASN A 359 -3.08 1.29 -9.16
N ASN A 360 -2.49 1.33 -10.35
CA ASN A 360 -2.61 0.30 -11.38
C ASN A 360 -1.59 -0.84 -11.22
N ILE A 361 -0.77 -0.79 -10.17
CA ILE A 361 0.23 -1.80 -9.84
C ILE A 361 0.00 -2.21 -8.40
N TYR A 362 -0.33 -3.49 -8.19
CA TYR A 362 -0.43 -4.06 -6.86
C TYR A 362 0.75 -5.00 -6.63
N ILE A 363 1.51 -4.75 -5.55
CA ILE A 363 2.58 -5.65 -5.12
C ILE A 363 2.08 -6.39 -3.88
N THR A 364 2.13 -7.71 -3.95
CA THR A 364 1.77 -8.59 -2.83
C THR A 364 2.66 -8.36 -1.61
N SER A 365 2.17 -8.67 -0.40
CA SER A 365 2.86 -8.37 0.85
C SER A 365 4.16 -9.17 1.05
N ASP A 366 4.25 -10.35 0.44
CA ASP A 366 5.44 -11.19 0.30
C ASP A 366 6.39 -10.73 -0.82
N GLN A 367 5.97 -9.75 -1.63
CA GLN A 367 6.74 -9.16 -2.73
C GLN A 367 7.21 -10.19 -3.77
N ASP A 368 6.43 -11.25 -3.98
CA ASP A 368 6.71 -12.30 -4.97
C ASP A 368 5.85 -12.18 -6.23
N LEU A 369 4.76 -11.41 -6.16
CA LEU A 369 3.85 -11.12 -7.27
C LEU A 369 3.62 -9.61 -7.42
N ILE A 370 3.64 -9.17 -8.68
CA ILE A 370 3.19 -7.85 -9.12
C ILE A 370 2.00 -8.08 -10.04
N ILE A 371 0.89 -7.42 -9.77
CA ILE A 371 -0.30 -7.42 -10.64
C ILE A 371 -0.36 -6.04 -11.27
N SER A 372 -0.42 -5.97 -12.59
CA SER A 372 -0.47 -4.69 -13.31
C SER A 372 -1.56 -4.66 -14.37
N TYR A 373 -2.04 -3.45 -14.64
CA TYR A 373 -2.89 -3.20 -15.79
C TYR A 373 -2.05 -3.04 -17.06
N CYS A 374 -2.40 -3.78 -18.11
CA CYS A 374 -1.76 -3.68 -19.42
C CYS A 374 -2.80 -3.47 -20.53
N LYS A 375 -2.39 -2.76 -21.59
CA LYS A 375 -3.16 -2.68 -22.83
C LYS A 375 -2.81 -3.90 -23.69
N ALA A 376 -3.80 -4.50 -24.35
CA ALA A 376 -3.57 -5.59 -25.29
C ALA A 376 -2.53 -5.22 -26.37
N ASP A 377 -1.65 -6.15 -26.71
CA ASP A 377 -0.76 -6.00 -27.86
C ASP A 377 -1.59 -5.85 -29.13
N SER A 378 -1.26 -4.86 -29.95
CA SER A 378 -1.96 -4.54 -31.20
C SER A 378 -1.82 -5.62 -32.29
N SER A 379 -1.22 -6.78 -31.97
CA SER A 379 -1.04 -7.91 -32.90
C SER A 379 -2.28 -8.78 -33.07
N ASP A 380 -3.27 -8.69 -32.18
CA ASP A 380 -4.53 -9.43 -32.32
C ASP A 380 -5.50 -8.68 -33.26
N HIS A 381 -5.20 -8.75 -34.54
CA HIS A 381 -5.93 -8.13 -35.64
C HIS A 381 -7.33 -8.73 -35.92
N TRP A 382 -7.94 -9.46 -34.98
CA TRP A 382 -9.20 -10.17 -35.23
C TRP A 382 -10.38 -9.82 -34.32
N THR A 383 -10.28 -8.80 -33.48
CA THR A 383 -11.47 -8.18 -32.87
C THR A 383 -11.27 -6.67 -32.78
N GLU A 384 -12.06 -5.89 -33.52
CA GLU A 384 -12.22 -4.46 -33.28
C GLU A 384 -12.85 -4.24 -31.90
N GLY A 385 -11.98 -4.17 -30.89
CA GLY A 385 -12.32 -3.83 -29.53
C GLY A 385 -11.02 -3.73 -28.74
N ASN A 386 -10.67 -2.52 -28.26
CA ASN A 386 -9.51 -2.32 -27.39
C ASN A 386 -9.58 -3.32 -26.22
N GLY A 387 -8.69 -4.32 -26.23
CA GLY A 387 -8.49 -5.27 -25.14
C GLY A 387 -7.88 -4.56 -23.93
N ASN A 388 -8.57 -4.62 -22.79
CA ASN A 388 -8.09 -4.11 -21.51
C ASN A 388 -7.96 -5.33 -20.59
N PHE A 389 -6.73 -5.64 -20.19
CA PHE A 389 -6.41 -6.89 -19.50
C PHE A 389 -5.63 -6.62 -18.20
N LEU A 390 -5.79 -7.53 -17.25
CA LEU A 390 -4.96 -7.59 -16.04
C LEU A 390 -3.90 -8.65 -16.26
N ASN A 391 -2.63 -8.27 -16.15
CA ASN A 391 -1.49 -9.16 -16.32
C ASN A 391 -0.84 -9.48 -14.97
N PHE A 392 -0.34 -10.72 -14.85
CA PHE A 392 0.25 -11.32 -13.64
C PHE A 392 1.71 -11.69 -13.82
#